data_AF-A0A921EQR6-F1
#
_entry.id   AF-A0A921EQR6-F1
#
_cell.length_a   1.000
_cell.length_b   1.000
_cell.length_c   1.000
_cell.angle_alpha   90.00
_cell.angle_beta   90.00
_cell.angle_gamma   90.00
#
_symmetry.space_group_name_H-M   'P 1'
#
loop_
_entity.id
_entity.type
_entity.pdbx_description
1 polymer ?
#
loop_
_entity_poly.entity_id
_entity_poly.type
_entity_poly.pdbx_seq_one_letter_code
_entity_poly.pdbx_strand_id
1 'polypeptide(L)' 'ANVVFRKEIEAADDKEAKRAELVEEYRETFSTPYMAASRGLVDDIIDPADTRREIAMALELLIGKREIRPAKKHGLGPA' A
#
# COMPACT_ATOMS: atom_id res chain seq x y z
N ALA A 1 -1.99 -7.17 -13.92
CA ALA A 1 -1.60 -8.10 -14.99
C ALA A 1 -1.57 -7.48 -16.40
N ASN A 2 -2.65 -6.87 -16.89
CA ASN A 2 -2.79 -6.49 -18.32
C ASN A 2 -1.72 -5.52 -18.88
N VAL A 3 -1.06 -4.72 -18.03
CA VAL A 3 0.00 -3.80 -18.46
C VAL A 3 1.38 -4.42 -18.27
N VAL A 4 1.67 -4.91 -17.05
CA VAL A 4 2.99 -5.46 -16.68
C VAL A 4 3.31 -6.75 -17.44
N PHE A 5 2.32 -7.63 -17.61
CA PHE A 5 2.48 -8.95 -18.22
C PHE A 5 1.92 -9.04 -19.64
N ARG A 6 1.73 -7.90 -20.32
CA ARG A 6 1.08 -7.85 -21.64
C ARG A 6 1.74 -8.79 -22.66
N LYS A 7 3.07 -8.78 -22.71
CA LYS A 7 3.86 -9.57 -23.68
C LYS A 7 3.74 -11.08 -23.42
N GLU A 8 3.74 -11.48 -22.15
CA GLU A 8 3.65 -12.90 -21.76
C GLU A 8 2.26 -13.47 -22.03
N ILE A 9 1.21 -12.67 -21.81
CA ILE A 9 -0.17 -13.04 -22.14
C ILE A 9 -0.37 -13.11 -23.67
N GLU A 10 0.24 -12.21 -24.44
CA GLU A 10 0.14 -12.22 -25.91
C GLU A 10 0.86 -13.40 -26.57
N ALA A 11 1.95 -13.87 -25.94
CA ALA A 11 2.77 -14.99 -26.42
C ALA A 11 2.26 -16.38 -25.97
N ALA A 12 1.28 -16.44 -25.07
CA ALA A 12 0.72 -17.70 -24.58
C ALA A 12 -0.28 -18.31 -25.56
N ASP A 13 -0.30 -19.64 -25.64
CA ASP A 13 -1.25 -20.40 -26.46
C ASP A 13 -2.69 -20.26 -25.93
N ASP A 14 -2.87 -20.27 -24.60
CA ASP A 14 -4.12 -19.94 -23.92
C ASP A 14 -3.96 -18.64 -23.12
N LYS A 15 -4.43 -17.56 -23.71
CA LYS A 15 -4.31 -16.20 -23.16
C LYS A 15 -5.18 -15.98 -21.93
N GLU A 16 -6.35 -16.63 -21.86
CA GLU A 16 -7.26 -16.45 -20.73
C GLU A 16 -6.74 -17.19 -19.50
N ALA A 17 -6.29 -18.43 -19.68
CA ALA A 17 -5.70 -19.21 -18.60
C ALA A 17 -4.41 -18.54 -18.06
N LYS A 18 -3.51 -18.12 -18.96
CA LYS A 18 -2.26 -17.44 -18.54
C LYS A 18 -2.54 -16.12 -17.83
N ARG A 19 -3.55 -15.38 -18.28
CA ARG A 19 -3.96 -14.14 -17.62
C ARG A 19 -4.47 -14.39 -16.20
N ALA A 20 -5.30 -15.42 -16.00
CA ALA A 20 -5.83 -15.75 -14.67
C ALA A 20 -4.70 -16.13 -13.70
N GLU A 21 -3.77 -16.97 -14.15
CA GLU A 21 -2.58 -17.37 -13.38
C GLU A 21 -1.76 -16.14 -12.94
N LEU A 22 -1.40 -15.26 -13.88
CA LEU A 22 -0.58 -14.07 -13.59
C LEU A 22 -1.33 -13.01 -12.76
N VAL A 23 -2.66 -13.00 -12.78
CA VAL A 23 -3.46 -12.14 -11.88
C VAL A 23 -3.36 -12.65 -10.45
N GLU A 24 -3.52 -13.96 -10.24
CA GLU A 24 -3.40 -14.55 -8.91
C GLU A 24 -1.97 -14.44 -8.37
N GLU A 25 -0.96 -14.72 -9.19
CA GLU A 25 0.44 -14.54 -8.80
C GLU A 25 0.74 -13.09 -8.39
N TYR A 26 0.23 -12.12 -9.14
CA TYR A 26 0.38 -10.70 -8.78
C TYR A 26 -0.33 -10.37 -7.47
N ARG A 27 -1.50 -10.98 -7.23
CA ARG A 27 -2.29 -10.77 -6.03
C ARG A 27 -1.58 -11.32 -4.80
N GLU A 28 -1.09 -12.54 -4.87
CA GLU A 28 -0.35 -13.21 -3.79
C GLU A 28 0.98 -12.51 -3.51
N THR A 29 1.69 -12.10 -4.56
CA THR A 29 3.01 -11.50 -4.40
C THR A 29 2.93 -10.06 -3.93
N PHE A 30 2.08 -9.22 -4.55
CA PHE A 30 2.11 -7.77 -4.33
C PHE A 30 0.88 -7.21 -3.61
N SER A 31 -0.27 -7.88 -3.69
CA SER A 31 -1.53 -7.37 -3.11
C SER A 31 -1.77 -7.90 -1.70
N THR A 32 -0.68 -8.12 -0.96
CA THR A 32 -0.70 -8.54 0.43
C THR A 32 -0.13 -7.42 1.32
N PRO A 33 -0.64 -7.29 2.56
CA PRO A 33 -0.15 -6.26 3.49
C PRO A 33 1.33 -6.46 3.86
N TYR A 34 1.82 -7.70 3.79
CA TYR A 34 3.20 -8.06 4.14
C TYR A 34 4.25 -7.39 3.27
N MET A 35 3.98 -7.16 1.99
CA MET A 35 4.91 -6.44 1.11
C MET A 35 5.05 -4.96 1.46
N ALA A 36 4.01 -4.34 1.98
CA ALA A 36 4.07 -2.97 2.47
C ALA A 36 4.86 -2.91 3.79
N ALA A 37 4.61 -3.87 4.69
CA ALA A 37 5.29 -3.98 5.98
C ALA A 37 6.79 -4.25 5.81
N SER A 38 7.19 -5.15 4.90
CA SER A 38 8.60 -5.46 4.63
C SER A 38 9.40 -4.27 4.10
N ARG A 39 8.72 -3.23 3.59
CA ARG A 39 9.32 -1.98 3.09
C ARG A 39 9.21 -0.83 4.09
N GLY A 40 8.61 -1.05 5.26
CA GLY A 40 8.36 0.00 6.25
C GLY A 40 7.39 1.08 5.78
N LEU A 41 6.52 0.75 4.80
CA LEU A 41 5.47 1.67 4.33
C LEU A 41 4.27 1.69 5.28
N VAL A 42 4.08 0.59 6.01
CA VAL A 42 3.15 0.45 7.13
C VAL A 42 3.92 -0.02 8.35
N ASP A 43 3.53 0.46 9.53
CA ASP A 43 4.21 0.15 10.77
C ASP A 43 3.95 -1.29 11.24
N ASP A 44 2.71 -1.78 11.13
CA ASP A 44 2.33 -3.14 11.55
C ASP A 44 1.08 -3.68 10.83
N ILE A 45 0.86 -5.00 10.92
CA ILE A 45 -0.34 -5.71 10.46
C ILE A 45 -1.05 -6.28 11.68
N ILE A 46 -2.18 -5.70 12.02
CA ILE A 46 -2.87 -5.92 13.30
C ILE A 46 -4.13 -6.77 13.12
N ASP A 47 -4.59 -7.39 14.21
CA ASP A 47 -5.93 -7.97 14.27
C ASP A 47 -6.98 -6.85 14.13
N PRO A 48 -8.01 -6.98 13.27
CA PRO A 48 -9.07 -5.98 13.15
C PRO A 48 -9.70 -5.56 14.49
N ALA A 49 -9.80 -6.47 15.46
CA ALA A 49 -10.35 -6.18 16.79
C ALA A 49 -9.46 -5.21 17.61
N ASP A 50 -8.16 -5.20 17.36
CA ASP A 50 -7.18 -4.38 18.08
C ASP A 50 -7.10 -2.93 17.55
N THR A 51 -7.74 -2.63 16.42
CA THR A 51 -7.72 -1.30 15.76
C THR A 51 -7.92 -0.13 16.73
N ARG A 52 -8.89 -0.23 17.65
CA ARG A 52 -9.15 0.84 18.64
C ARG A 52 -7.97 1.04 19.59
N ARG A 53 -7.35 -0.06 20.04
CA ARG A 53 -6.22 -0.04 20.97
C ARG A 53 -5.02 0.64 20.31
N GLU A 54 -4.69 0.23 19.09
CA GLU A 54 -3.56 0.78 18.34
C GLU A 54 -3.71 2.27 18.06
N ILE A 55 -4.91 2.71 17.66
CA ILE A 55 -5.21 4.13 17.47
C ILE A 55 -5.06 4.91 18.78
N ALA A 56 -5.58 4.39 19.90
CA ALA A 56 -5.47 5.07 21.19
C ALA A 56 -4.01 5.25 21.62
N MET A 57 -3.20 4.21 21.50
CA MET A 57 -1.76 4.27 21.83
C MET A 57 -1.01 5.25 20.91
N ALA A 58 -1.29 5.21 19.60
CA ALA A 58 -0.66 6.13 18.65
C ALA A 58 -1.00 7.59 18.97
N LEU A 59 -2.25 7.90 19.33
CA LEU A 59 -2.66 9.25 19.71
C LEU A 59 -1.99 9.71 21.01
N GLU A 60 -1.87 8.83 22.00
CA GLU A 60 -1.20 9.13 23.27
C GLU A 60 0.29 9.43 23.06
N LEU A 61 0.98 8.65 22.22
CA LEU A 61 2.37 8.90 21.84
C LEU A 61 2.54 10.24 21.11
N LEU A 62 1.60 10.57 20.22
CA LEU A 62 1.68 11.73 19.34
C LEU A 62 1.21 13.04 19.99
N ILE A 63 0.71 13.01 21.23
CA ILE A 63 0.13 14.18 21.90
C ILE A 63 1.08 15.38 21.98
N GLY A 64 2.39 15.12 22.08
CA GLY A 64 3.44 16.14 22.15
C GLY A 64 4.06 16.52 20.79
N LYS A 65 3.64 15.90 19.69
CA LYS A 65 4.30 16.09 18.38
C LYS A 65 4.15 17.52 17.89
N ARG A 66 5.28 18.17 17.61
CA ARG A 66 5.35 19.50 16.97
C ARG A 66 6.18 19.41 15.69
N GLU A 67 5.62 19.86 14.58
CA GLU A 67 6.28 19.89 13.27
C GLU A 67 6.37 21.32 12.77
N ILE A 68 7.58 21.78 12.46
CA ILE A 68 7.82 23.12 11.91
C ILE A 68 7.85 23.02 10.39
N ARG A 69 7.21 23.97 9.72
CA ARG A 69 7.23 24.10 8.26
C ARG A 69 7.99 25.37 7.86
N PRO A 70 8.56 25.44 6.64
CA PRO A 70 9.24 26.64 6.16
C PRO A 70 8.35 27.89 6.19
N ALA A 71 8.94 29.05 6.54
CA ALA A 71 8.22 30.32 6.64
C ALA A 71 7.69 30.79 5.28
N LYS A 72 6.40 31.12 5.22
CA LYS A 72 5.71 31.65 4.03
C LYS A 72 4.45 32.42 4.44
N LYS A 73 3.95 33.31 3.58
CA LYS A 73 2.68 34.03 3.81
C LYS A 73 1.48 33.07 3.82
N HIS A 74 1.42 32.17 2.83
CA HIS A 74 0.44 31.07 2.73
C HIS A 74 0.93 30.07 1.66
N GLY A 75 0.26 28.92 1.53
CA GLY A 75 0.51 27.98 0.43
C GLY A 75 -0.06 28.45 -0.91
N LEU A 76 0.33 27.76 -1.99
CA LEU A 76 -0.25 27.85 -3.33
C LEU A 76 -0.73 26.43 -3.68
N GLY A 77 -1.92 26.07 -3.22
CA GLY A 77 -2.57 24.81 -3.60
C GLY A 77 -3.13 24.90 -5.02
N PRO A 78 -3.26 23.78 -5.75
CA PRO A 78 -4.03 23.76 -6.99
C PRO A 78 -5.48 24.16 -6.73
N ALA A 79 -6.09 24.88 -7.68
CA ALA A 79 -7.50 25.29 -7.65
C ALA A 79 -8.43 24.12 -8.02
#